data_AF-A0A953APJ4-F1
#
_entry.id   AF-A0A953APJ4-F1
#
_cell.length_a   1.000
_cell.length_b   1.000
_cell.length_c   1.000
_cell.angle_alpha   90.00
_cell.angle_beta   90.00
_cell.angle_gamma   90.00
#
_symmetry.space_group_name_H-M   'P 1'
#
loop_
_entity.id
_entity.type
_entity.pdbx_description
1 polymer ?
#
loop_
_entity_poly.entity_id
_entity_poly.type
_entity_poly.pdbx_seq_one_letter_code
_entity_poly.pdbx_strand_id
1 'polypeptide(L)'
;MAALLERLGRDGLLKRGVTPEPESAPRPGPPHLELLTLCERGLLDGGLSVALGVRPDELIGPLCQAIGGSATRLRVVDVRDGPVLELRIRYGEVEEPWEVEDLLALVHNLNDLFAGDPKARAVAVLGEWEDALQLWCVHKRDLPKLWRADYFAPRNRQELARLLAVAGQGR
;
A
#
# COMPACT_ATOMS: atom_id res chain seq x y z
N MET A 1 10.51 7.86 -17.36
CA MET A 1 10.36 6.44 -17.00
C MET A 1 11.70 5.73 -16.77
N ALA A 2 12.64 5.71 -17.75
CA ALA A 2 13.91 4.96 -17.60
C ALA A 2 14.70 5.33 -16.32
N ALA A 3 14.81 6.62 -16.00
CA ALA A 3 15.48 7.08 -14.78
C ALA A 3 14.74 6.67 -13.48
N LEU A 4 13.41 6.56 -13.51
CA LEU A 4 12.61 6.09 -12.38
C LEU A 4 12.79 4.58 -12.19
N LEU A 5 12.69 3.81 -13.29
CA LEU A 5 12.94 2.37 -13.30
C LEU A 5 14.33 2.02 -12.80
N GLU A 6 15.38 2.70 -13.27
CA GLU A 6 16.75 2.50 -12.77
C GLU A 6 16.88 2.83 -11.28
N ARG A 7 16.20 3.87 -10.81
CA ARG A 7 16.21 4.26 -9.40
C ARG A 7 15.53 3.20 -8.53
N LEU A 8 14.30 2.82 -8.90
CA LEU A 8 13.55 1.78 -8.20
C LEU A 8 14.25 0.41 -8.26
N GLY A 9 14.89 0.08 -9.38
CA GLY A 9 15.68 -1.13 -9.54
C GLY A 9 16.90 -1.16 -8.60
N ARG A 10 17.64 -0.05 -8.52
CA ARG A 10 18.75 0.10 -7.55
C ARG A 10 18.29 -0.03 -6.10
N ASP A 11 17.11 0.51 -5.81
CA ASP A 11 16.53 0.47 -4.46
C ASP A 11 15.86 -0.88 -4.13
N GLY A 12 15.81 -1.83 -5.08
CA GLY A 12 15.17 -3.13 -4.88
C GLY A 12 13.65 -3.05 -4.75
N LEU A 13 13.04 -2.02 -5.32
CA LEU A 13 11.61 -1.69 -5.25
C LEU A 13 10.80 -2.20 -6.45
N LEU A 14 11.46 -2.89 -7.38
CA LEU A 14 10.85 -3.59 -8.50
C LEU A 14 10.75 -5.09 -8.23
N LYS A 15 9.74 -5.75 -8.78
CA LYS A 15 9.64 -7.22 -8.76
C LYS A 15 10.84 -7.84 -9.48
N ARG A 16 11.39 -8.89 -8.90
CA ARG A 16 12.54 -9.60 -9.48
C ARG A 16 12.14 -10.33 -10.76
N GLY A 17 13.01 -10.26 -11.77
CA GLY A 17 12.83 -10.98 -13.03
C GLY A 17 11.87 -10.33 -14.03
N VAL A 18 11.31 -9.15 -13.71
CA VAL A 18 10.45 -8.44 -14.66
C VAL A 18 11.29 -7.43 -15.45
N THR A 19 11.34 -7.63 -16.77
CA THR A 19 11.98 -6.69 -17.69
C THR A 19 10.87 -5.80 -18.25
N PRO A 20 10.96 -4.46 -18.10
CA PRO A 20 9.96 -3.57 -18.67
C PRO A 20 10.00 -3.69 -20.20
N GLU A 21 8.87 -4.02 -20.82
CA GLU A 21 8.77 -4.10 -22.27
C GLU A 21 8.89 -2.70 -22.91
N PRO A 22 9.62 -2.57 -24.03
CA PRO A 22 9.87 -1.27 -24.66
C PRO A 22 8.64 -0.64 -25.32
N GLU A 23 7.67 -1.45 -25.79
CA GLU A 23 6.42 -0.95 -26.40
C GLU A 23 5.45 -0.35 -25.38
N SER A 24 5.71 -0.57 -24.09
CA SER A 24 4.89 -0.03 -23.03
C SER A 24 5.28 1.41 -22.67
N ALA A 25 6.13 2.12 -23.42
CA ALA A 25 6.51 3.49 -23.08
C ALA A 25 5.29 4.43 -22.98
N PRO A 26 4.90 4.91 -21.79
CA PRO A 26 3.91 5.98 -21.70
C PRO A 26 4.56 7.28 -22.18
N ARG A 27 3.75 8.21 -22.69
CA ARG A 27 4.21 9.56 -23.03
C ARG A 27 4.95 10.16 -21.84
N PRO A 28 6.07 10.87 -22.03
CA PRO A 28 6.75 11.56 -20.94
C PRO A 28 5.74 12.43 -20.18
N GLY A 29 5.62 12.16 -18.88
CA GLY A 29 4.60 12.73 -18.02
C GLY A 29 5.16 13.00 -16.62
N PRO A 30 4.36 13.64 -15.74
CA PRO A 30 4.76 13.86 -14.36
C PRO A 30 5.20 12.56 -13.66
N PRO A 31 6.26 12.58 -12.83
CA PRO A 31 6.81 11.37 -12.20
C PRO A 31 5.82 10.55 -11.36
N HIS A 32 4.76 11.17 -10.84
CA HIS A 32 3.70 10.45 -10.10
C HIS A 32 2.84 9.56 -11.01
N LEU A 33 2.60 9.97 -12.26
CA LEU A 33 1.89 9.13 -13.25
C LEU A 33 2.75 7.95 -13.67
N GLU A 34 4.07 8.15 -13.72
CA GLU A 34 5.00 7.06 -13.99
C GLU A 34 4.90 5.97 -12.92
N LEU A 35 4.85 6.35 -11.64
CA LEU A 35 4.70 5.40 -10.53
C LEU A 35 3.36 4.64 -10.57
N LEU A 36 2.26 5.33 -10.90
CA LEU A 36 0.94 4.70 -11.11
C LEU A 36 0.99 3.66 -12.23
N THR A 37 1.62 4.00 -13.35
CA THR A 37 1.76 3.08 -14.50
C THR A 37 2.63 1.87 -14.15
N LEU A 38 3.70 2.06 -13.38
CA LEU A 38 4.53 0.94 -12.92
C LEU A 38 3.77 0.00 -11.98
N CYS A 39 2.86 0.55 -11.17
CA CYS A 39 1.99 -0.24 -10.28
C CYS A 39 0.99 -1.08 -11.09
N GLU A 40 0.27 -0.44 -12.01
CA GLU A 40 -0.72 -1.09 -12.89
C GLU A 40 -0.13 -2.26 -13.67
N ARG A 41 1.09 -2.11 -14.17
CA ARG A 41 1.82 -3.16 -14.89
C ARG A 41 2.42 -4.25 -14.01
N GLY A 42 2.17 -4.18 -12.70
CA GLY A 42 2.69 -5.13 -11.74
C GLY A 42 4.22 -5.12 -11.61
N LEU A 43 4.90 -4.02 -11.95
CA LEU A 43 6.36 -3.90 -11.91
C LEU A 43 6.88 -3.58 -10.50
N LEU A 44 6.07 -2.94 -9.66
CA LEU A 44 6.43 -2.59 -8.29
C LEU A 44 6.39 -3.81 -7.37
N ASP A 45 7.44 -4.01 -6.57
CA ASP A 45 7.41 -5.03 -5.51
C ASP A 45 6.39 -4.63 -4.44
N GLY A 46 5.39 -5.49 -4.20
CA GLY A 46 4.26 -5.17 -3.33
C GLY A 46 3.25 -4.18 -3.92
N GLY A 47 3.33 -3.86 -5.22
CA GLY A 47 2.30 -3.09 -5.93
C GLY A 47 1.02 -3.90 -6.11
N LEU A 48 -0.13 -3.26 -5.89
CA LEU A 48 -1.47 -3.83 -6.03
C LEU A 48 -2.36 -2.86 -6.79
N SER A 49 -3.08 -3.36 -7.80
CA SER A 49 -4.12 -2.63 -8.51
C SER A 49 -5.47 -3.19 -8.10
N VAL A 50 -6.29 -2.37 -7.46
CA VAL A 50 -7.58 -2.77 -6.89
C VAL A 50 -8.69 -2.09 -7.68
N ALA A 51 -9.59 -2.86 -8.29
CA ALA A 51 -10.71 -2.28 -9.02
C ALA A 51 -11.58 -1.42 -8.09
N LEU A 52 -12.11 -0.31 -8.60
CA LEU A 52 -12.85 0.68 -7.78
C LEU A 52 -14.14 0.14 -7.12
N GLY A 53 -14.65 -1.02 -7.58
CA GLY A 53 -15.83 -1.67 -6.99
C GLY A 53 -15.53 -2.71 -5.91
N VAL A 54 -14.26 -2.97 -5.59
CA VAL A 54 -13.88 -3.95 -4.55
C VAL A 54 -14.27 -3.43 -3.18
N ARG A 55 -14.94 -4.27 -2.38
CA ARG A 55 -15.32 -3.93 -1.01
C ARG A 55 -14.16 -4.11 -0.02
N PRO A 56 -14.16 -3.39 1.11
CA PRO A 56 -13.12 -3.57 2.13
C PRO A 56 -13.00 -5.00 2.68
N ASP A 57 -14.12 -5.71 2.88
CA ASP A 57 -14.13 -7.10 3.36
C ASP A 57 -13.52 -8.09 2.36
N GLU A 58 -13.59 -7.78 1.06
CA GLU A 58 -12.97 -8.57 0.00
C GLU A 58 -11.45 -8.29 -0.10
N LEU A 59 -11.03 -7.05 0.14
CA LEU A 59 -9.63 -6.62 0.01
C LEU A 59 -8.77 -6.99 1.23
N ILE A 60 -9.33 -6.99 2.43
CA ILE A 60 -8.54 -7.08 3.68
C ILE A 60 -7.63 -8.32 3.73
N GLY A 61 -8.11 -9.48 3.28
CA GLY A 61 -7.32 -10.71 3.25
C GLY A 61 -6.10 -10.61 2.31
N PRO A 62 -6.30 -10.37 1.00
CA PRO A 62 -5.21 -10.12 0.05
C PRO A 62 -4.25 -9.01 0.49
N LEU A 63 -4.77 -7.93 1.06
CA LEU A 63 -3.96 -6.81 1.53
C LEU A 63 -3.10 -7.20 2.75
N CYS A 64 -3.64 -7.95 3.71
CA CYS A 64 -2.86 -8.48 4.84
C CYS A 64 -1.75 -9.44 4.39
N GLN A 65 -1.98 -10.23 3.34
CA GLN A 65 -0.95 -11.08 2.74
C GLN A 65 0.17 -10.24 2.12
N ALA A 66 -0.18 -9.18 1.39
CA ALA A 66 0.79 -8.27 0.79
C ALA A 66 1.56 -7.44 1.82
N ILE A 67 0.92 -7.02 2.93
CA ILE A 67 1.56 -6.38 4.08
C ILE A 67 2.58 -7.32 4.73
N GLY A 68 2.23 -8.60 4.87
CA GLY A 68 3.10 -9.60 5.49
C GLY A 68 3.27 -9.40 7.00
N GLY A 69 4.34 -9.95 7.56
CA GLY A 69 4.60 -9.83 9.00
C GLY A 69 3.46 -10.40 9.86
N SER A 70 3.11 -9.69 10.93
CA SER A 70 2.01 -10.08 11.80
C SER A 70 0.62 -9.86 11.18
N ALA A 71 0.49 -9.07 10.11
CA ALA A 71 -0.79 -8.86 9.43
C ALA A 71 -1.39 -10.15 8.87
N THR A 72 -0.55 -11.13 8.52
CA THR A 72 -0.98 -12.48 8.11
C THR A 72 -1.77 -13.24 9.19
N ARG A 73 -1.74 -12.78 10.44
CA ARG A 73 -2.49 -13.35 11.57
C ARG A 73 -3.80 -12.62 11.86
N LEU A 74 -4.07 -11.50 11.19
CA LEU A 74 -5.36 -10.80 11.28
C LEU A 74 -6.48 -11.70 10.75
N ARG A 75 -7.62 -11.72 11.42
CA ARG A 75 -8.81 -12.46 10.98
C ARG A 75 -10.04 -11.56 11.00
N VAL A 76 -10.84 -11.63 9.95
CA VAL A 76 -12.21 -11.13 9.98
C VAL A 76 -13.08 -12.22 10.57
N VAL A 77 -13.81 -11.92 11.65
CA VAL A 77 -14.65 -12.89 12.36
C VAL A 77 -16.13 -12.72 12.06
N ASP A 78 -16.55 -11.49 11.73
CA ASP A 78 -17.92 -11.15 11.37
C ASP A 78 -17.89 -9.93 10.42
N VAL A 79 -18.87 -9.84 9.54
CA VAL A 79 -19.07 -8.71 8.63
C VAL A 79 -20.54 -8.33 8.69
N ARG A 80 -20.82 -7.05 8.96
CA ARG A 80 -22.19 -6.55 9.05
C ARG A 80 -22.41 -5.43 8.05
N ASP A 81 -23.37 -5.65 7.16
CA ASP A 81 -23.81 -4.62 6.23
C ASP A 81 -24.67 -3.59 6.97
N GLY A 82 -24.42 -2.32 6.66
CA GLY A 82 -25.09 -1.16 7.22
C GLY A 82 -24.78 0.10 6.39
N PRO A 83 -25.14 1.30 6.86
CA PRO A 83 -24.75 2.56 6.21
C PRO A 83 -23.23 2.69 6.05
N VAL A 84 -22.48 2.13 6.99
CA VAL A 84 -21.03 1.91 6.93
C VAL A 84 -20.79 0.42 7.16
N LEU A 85 -19.83 -0.16 6.47
CA LEU A 85 -19.47 -1.57 6.64
C LEU A 85 -18.78 -1.76 7.99
N GLU A 86 -19.31 -2.65 8.83
CA GLU A 86 -18.66 -3.01 10.09
C GLU A 86 -17.92 -4.35 9.92
N LEU A 87 -16.60 -4.32 10.09
CA LEU A 87 -15.76 -5.50 10.13
C LEU A 87 -15.41 -5.81 11.58
N ARG A 88 -15.76 -7.00 12.05
CA ARG A 88 -15.27 -7.48 13.34
C ARG A 88 -13.95 -8.19 13.13
N ILE A 89 -12.88 -7.62 13.68
CA ILE A 89 -11.51 -8.05 13.46
C ILE A 89 -10.97 -8.71 14.73
N ARG A 90 -10.23 -9.80 14.56
CA ARG A 90 -9.46 -10.46 15.62
C ARG A 90 -7.97 -10.43 15.31
N TYR A 91 -7.18 -9.99 16.27
CA TYR A 91 -5.73 -10.00 16.22
C TYR A 91 -5.15 -10.37 17.59
N GLY A 92 -4.46 -11.51 17.65
CA GLY A 92 -4.08 -12.10 18.94
C GLY A 92 -5.32 -12.43 19.77
N GLU A 93 -5.34 -11.96 21.01
CA GLU A 93 -6.46 -12.14 21.95
C GLU A 93 -7.48 -10.99 21.89
N VAL A 94 -7.23 -9.98 21.07
CA VAL A 94 -8.12 -8.80 20.96
C VAL A 94 -9.08 -9.00 19.80
N GLU A 95 -10.35 -8.69 20.06
CA GLU A 95 -11.41 -8.63 19.07
C GLU A 95 -12.11 -7.28 19.16
N GLU A 96 -12.16 -6.55 18.05
CA GLU A 96 -12.70 -5.20 18.00
C GLU A 96 -13.50 -4.95 16.70
N PRO A 97 -14.54 -4.10 16.75
CA PRO A 97 -15.26 -3.67 15.57
C PRO A 97 -14.52 -2.52 14.88
N TRP A 98 -14.44 -2.58 13.54
CA TRP A 98 -13.97 -1.51 12.68
C TRP A 98 -15.12 -1.05 11.80
N GLU A 99 -15.44 0.25 11.86
CA GLU A 99 -16.27 0.91 10.86
C GLU A 99 -15.39 1.30 9.68
N VAL A 100 -15.68 0.75 8.49
CA VAL A 100 -14.86 0.89 7.30
C VAL A 100 -15.69 1.50 6.18
N GLU A 101 -15.58 2.81 6.03
CA GLU A 101 -16.32 3.57 5.02
C GLU A 101 -15.88 3.23 3.59
N ASP A 102 -14.57 3.13 3.37
CA ASP A 102 -13.98 2.88 2.06
C ASP A 102 -12.64 2.13 2.16
N LEU A 103 -11.99 1.91 1.01
CA LEU A 103 -10.68 1.28 0.94
C LEU A 103 -9.57 2.11 1.63
N LEU A 104 -9.73 3.43 1.71
CA LEU A 104 -8.75 4.30 2.35
C LEU A 104 -8.82 4.18 3.87
N ALA A 105 -10.02 4.10 4.43
CA ALA A 105 -10.25 3.78 5.84
C ALA A 105 -9.67 2.42 6.20
N LEU A 106 -9.85 1.40 5.35
CA LEU A 106 -9.22 0.09 5.53
C LEU A 106 -7.68 0.20 5.58
N VAL A 107 -7.09 0.88 4.60
CA VAL A 107 -5.63 1.09 4.53
C VAL A 107 -5.12 1.82 5.77
N HIS A 108 -5.83 2.85 6.23
CA HIS A 108 -5.51 3.60 7.43
C HIS A 108 -5.51 2.71 8.67
N ASN A 109 -6.60 1.96 8.91
CA ASN A 109 -6.72 1.06 10.06
C ASN A 109 -5.61 0.00 10.08
N LEU A 110 -5.25 -0.56 8.91
CA LEU A 110 -4.17 -1.54 8.80
C LEU A 110 -2.79 -0.93 9.07
N ASN A 111 -2.51 0.26 8.51
CA ASN A 111 -1.25 0.97 8.75
C ASN A 111 -1.08 1.32 10.24
N ASP A 112 -2.16 1.77 10.89
CA ASP A 112 -2.16 2.10 12.31
C ASP A 112 -1.98 0.85 13.18
N LEU A 113 -2.78 -0.21 12.93
CA LEU A 113 -2.70 -1.46 13.69
C LEU A 113 -1.30 -2.08 13.61
N PHE A 114 -0.68 -2.05 12.44
CA PHE A 114 0.64 -2.65 12.22
C PHE A 114 1.79 -1.68 12.33
N ALA A 115 1.59 -0.42 12.75
CA ALA A 115 2.63 0.61 12.80
C ALA A 115 3.89 0.16 13.58
N GLY A 116 3.71 -0.60 14.66
CA GLY A 116 4.79 -1.14 15.48
C GLY A 116 5.49 -2.40 14.96
N ASP A 117 4.95 -3.12 13.98
CA ASP A 117 5.58 -4.35 13.47
C ASP A 117 6.66 -4.03 12.41
N PRO A 118 7.96 -4.27 12.66
CA PRO A 118 9.02 -4.00 11.69
C PRO A 118 8.99 -4.95 10.47
N LYS A 119 8.31 -6.09 10.57
CA LYS A 119 8.18 -7.06 9.47
C LYS A 119 6.98 -6.77 8.57
N ALA A 120 5.99 -6.04 9.05
CA ALA A 120 4.88 -5.56 8.25
C ALA A 120 5.32 -4.42 7.32
N ARG A 121 4.87 -4.48 6.08
CA ARG A 121 5.01 -3.39 5.10
C ARG A 121 3.97 -2.31 5.39
N ALA A 122 4.31 -1.06 5.16
CA ALA A 122 3.32 0.03 5.15
C ALA A 122 2.63 0.07 3.79
N VAL A 123 1.35 0.43 3.75
CA VAL A 123 0.59 0.57 2.51
C VAL A 123 0.53 2.04 2.13
N ALA A 124 1.04 2.38 0.96
CA ALA A 124 0.91 3.71 0.35
C ALA A 124 -0.20 3.72 -0.72
N VAL A 125 -1.00 4.78 -0.77
CA VAL A 125 -2.08 4.97 -1.74
C VAL A 125 -1.59 5.82 -2.89
N LEU A 126 -1.16 5.21 -3.99
CA LEU A 126 -0.56 5.95 -5.10
C LEU A 126 -1.57 6.84 -5.82
N GLY A 127 -2.84 6.45 -5.84
CA GLY A 127 -3.94 7.17 -6.48
C GLY A 127 -4.73 6.26 -7.41
N GLU A 128 -5.70 6.83 -8.11
CA GLU A 128 -6.52 6.13 -9.09
C GLU A 128 -5.85 6.19 -10.47
N TRP A 129 -5.92 5.09 -11.22
CA TRP A 129 -5.41 4.97 -12.58
C TRP A 129 -6.13 3.83 -13.30
N GLU A 130 -6.65 4.08 -14.51
CA GLU A 130 -7.35 3.09 -15.36
C GLU A 130 -8.39 2.28 -14.59
N ASP A 131 -9.36 2.97 -13.96
CA ASP A 131 -10.47 2.39 -13.17
C ASP A 131 -10.05 1.48 -11.98
N ALA A 132 -8.83 1.68 -11.49
CA ALA A 132 -8.31 0.99 -10.31
C ALA A 132 -7.58 1.93 -9.35
N LEU A 133 -7.75 1.67 -8.05
CA LEU A 133 -6.94 2.24 -6.99
C LEU A 133 -5.58 1.51 -6.94
N GLN A 134 -4.51 2.27 -7.09
CA GLN A 134 -3.15 1.76 -7.05
C GLN A 134 -2.60 1.87 -5.61
N LEU A 135 -2.26 0.73 -5.02
CA LEU A 135 -1.68 0.61 -3.68
C LEU A 135 -0.26 0.06 -3.76
N TRP A 136 0.57 0.42 -2.78
CA TRP A 136 1.94 -0.07 -2.72
C TRP A 136 2.35 -0.47 -1.30
N CYS A 137 2.53 -1.77 -1.09
CA CYS A 137 3.04 -2.34 0.15
C CYS A 137 4.57 -2.24 0.19
N VAL A 138 5.08 -1.25 0.92
CA VAL A 138 6.50 -0.88 1.00
C VAL A 138 7.12 -1.28 2.33
N HIS A 139 8.36 -1.76 2.30
CA HIS A 139 9.08 -2.05 3.54
C HIS A 139 9.32 -0.78 4.35
N LYS A 140 9.09 -0.83 5.67
CA LYS A 140 9.22 0.33 6.55
C LYS A 140 10.60 0.99 6.54
N ARG A 141 11.65 0.19 6.32
CA ARG A 141 13.03 0.67 6.18
C ARG A 141 13.25 1.59 4.96
N ASP A 142 12.39 1.49 3.96
CA ASP A 142 12.49 2.25 2.70
C ASP A 142 11.62 3.52 2.72
N LEU A 143 10.72 3.67 3.72
CA LEU A 143 9.89 4.87 3.88
C LEU A 143 10.66 6.19 3.97
N PRO A 144 11.81 6.29 4.70
CA PRO A 144 12.56 7.55 4.74
C PRO A 144 13.05 8.01 3.37
N LYS A 145 13.35 7.05 2.48
CA LYS A 145 13.81 7.33 1.11
C LYS A 145 12.62 7.79 0.25
N LEU A 146 11.50 7.07 0.32
CA LEU A 146 10.28 7.38 -0.42
C LEU A 146 9.68 8.73 -0.03
N TRP A 147 9.69 9.08 1.26
CA TRP A 147 9.23 10.38 1.74
C TRP A 147 9.99 11.56 1.10
N ARG A 148 11.29 11.38 0.84
CA ARG A 148 12.16 12.38 0.19
C ARG A 148 12.07 12.38 -1.33
N ALA A 149 11.38 11.41 -1.92
CA ALA A 149 11.28 11.29 -3.37
C ALA A 149 10.30 12.31 -3.97
N ASP A 150 10.72 12.88 -5.09
CA ASP A 150 9.96 13.82 -5.91
C ASP A 150 8.79 13.15 -6.64
N TYR A 151 8.94 11.87 -7.00
CA TYR A 151 7.92 11.07 -7.68
C TYR A 151 6.83 10.51 -6.75
N PHE A 152 7.00 10.61 -5.44
CA PHE A 152 6.06 10.06 -4.47
C PHE A 152 5.01 11.12 -4.09
N ALA A 153 3.73 10.80 -4.30
CA ALA A 153 2.63 11.76 -4.25
C ALA A 153 2.54 12.51 -2.89
N PRO A 154 2.19 13.81 -2.87
CA PRO A 154 2.05 14.60 -1.65
C PRO A 154 1.05 14.05 -0.63
N ARG A 155 -0.04 13.40 -1.09
CA ARG A 155 -1.04 12.77 -0.20
C ARG A 155 -0.42 11.63 0.62
N ASN A 156 0.45 10.82 0.01
CA ASN A 156 1.16 9.77 0.72
C ASN A 156 2.27 10.31 1.61
N ARG A 157 2.80 11.50 1.32
CA ARG A 157 3.79 12.11 2.19
C ARG A 157 3.22 12.21 3.60
N GLN A 158 2.13 12.97 3.82
CA GLN A 158 1.62 13.21 5.19
C GLN A 158 1.45 11.93 6.02
N GLU A 159 0.89 10.88 5.43
CA GLU A 159 0.76 9.57 6.07
C GLU A 159 2.12 8.91 6.36
N LEU A 160 3.06 8.94 5.41
CA LEU A 160 4.42 8.48 5.65
C LEU A 160 5.13 9.24 6.78
N ALA A 161 4.94 10.56 6.91
CA ALA A 161 5.52 11.31 8.01
C ALA A 161 5.01 10.82 9.36
N ARG A 162 3.71 10.55 9.48
CA ARG A 162 3.10 9.95 10.67
C ARG A 162 3.73 8.59 10.98
N LEU A 163 3.82 7.71 9.99
CA LEU A 163 4.41 6.37 10.16
C LEU A 163 5.90 6.41 10.52
N LEU A 164 6.66 7.36 9.95
CA LEU A 164 8.07 7.59 10.28
C LEU A 164 8.26 8.08 11.73
N ALA A 165 7.36 8.93 12.22
CA ALA A 165 7.40 9.40 13.60
C ALA A 165 7.23 8.24 14.59
N VAL A 166 6.30 7.32 14.31
CA VAL A 166 6.07 6.12 15.14
C VAL A 166 7.25 5.14 15.05
N ALA A 167 7.77 4.88 13.84
CA ALA A 167 8.91 3.98 13.65
C ALA A 167 10.20 4.49 14.33
N GLY A 168 10.34 5.81 14.50
CA GLY A 168 11.48 6.44 15.19
C GLY A 168 11.41 6.35 16.72
N GLN A 169 10.23 6.12 17.31
CA GLN A 169 10.03 6.01 18.76
C GLN A 169 10.32 4.60 19.32
N GLY A 170 10.56 3.61 18.45
CA GLY A 170 10.87 2.23 18.83
C GLY A 170 12.36 1.88 18.85
N ARG A 171 13.27 2.85 19.04
CA ARG A 171 14.72 2.63 19.17
C ARG A 171 15.21 2.92 20.57
#